data_AF-A0A8D0HKA5-F1
#
_entry.id   AF-A0A8D0HKA5-F1
#
_cell.length_a   1.000
_cell.length_b   1.000
_cell.length_c   1.000
_cell.angle_alpha   90.00
_cell.angle_beta   90.00
_cell.angle_gamma   90.00
#
_symmetry.space_group_name_H-M   'P 1'
#
loop_
_entity.id
_entity.type
_entity.pdbx_description
1 polymer ?
#
loop_
_entity_poly.entity_id
_entity_poly.type
_entity_poly.pdbx_seq_one_letter_code
_entity_poly.pdbx_strand_id
1 'polypeptide(L)'
;MRGLSLVGWYHSHPFGHALPSLQDIDAQMDYQLKLQGSNNSFQPCLALICGPYYHGNQGSESKISPFWVMPPPEVSCGGGDGPTPCKSCAHWPL
;
A
#
# COMPACT_ATOMS: atom_id res chain seq x y z
N MET A 1 6.03 24.37 -8.74
CA MET A 1 4.83 23.50 -8.67
C MET A 1 3.85 24.16 -7.70
N ARG A 2 2.73 24.69 -8.17
CA ARG A 2 1.67 25.26 -7.32
C ARG A 2 0.39 24.45 -7.57
N GLY A 3 -0.35 24.13 -6.52
CA GLY A 3 -1.59 23.36 -6.61
C GLY A 3 -1.44 21.84 -6.74
N LEU A 4 -0.27 21.27 -6.42
CA LEU A 4 -0.09 19.82 -6.30
C LEU A 4 -0.02 19.43 -4.82
N SER A 5 -0.67 18.33 -4.46
CA SER A 5 -0.59 17.71 -3.13
C SER A 5 0.10 16.36 -3.24
N LEU A 6 0.91 16.00 -2.24
CA LEU A 6 1.49 14.66 -2.12
C LEU A 6 0.37 13.67 -1.79
N VAL A 7 0.20 12.64 -2.63
CA VAL A 7 -0.88 11.63 -2.49
C VAL A 7 -0.36 10.20 -2.34
N GLY A 8 0.96 10.01 -2.23
CA GLY A 8 1.54 8.68 -2.25
C GLY A 8 3.01 8.64 -2.66
N TRP A 9 3.48 7.43 -2.97
CA TRP A 9 4.87 7.14 -3.31
C TRP A 9 4.96 5.94 -4.26
N TYR A 10 6.10 5.80 -4.93
CA TYR A 10 6.40 4.62 -5.75
C TYR A 10 7.88 4.28 -5.66
N HIS A 11 8.21 3.01 -5.87
CA HIS A 11 9.57 2.57 -6.18
C HIS A 11 9.54 1.36 -7.12
N SER A 12 10.72 0.92 -7.54
CA SER A 12 10.86 -0.23 -8.44
C SER A 12 11.41 -1.45 -7.72
N HIS A 13 10.96 -2.63 -8.15
CA HIS A 13 11.64 -3.91 -8.01
C HIS A 13 12.20 -4.28 -9.39
N PRO A 14 13.41 -3.81 -9.77
CA PRO A 14 13.86 -3.85 -11.15
C PRO A 14 13.79 -5.25 -11.78
N PHE A 15 14.20 -6.26 -11.02
CA PHE A 15 14.24 -7.66 -11.45
C PHE A 15 13.30 -8.57 -10.64
N GLY A 16 12.47 -7.99 -9.77
CA GLY A 16 11.55 -8.71 -8.89
C GLY A 16 10.10 -8.54 -9.32
N HIS A 17 9.21 -9.35 -8.74
CA HIS A 17 7.77 -9.16 -8.95
C HIS A 17 7.34 -7.75 -8.49
N ALA A 18 6.39 -7.17 -9.22
CA ALA A 18 5.67 -5.97 -8.79
C ALA A 18 4.68 -6.33 -7.67
N LEU A 19 5.19 -6.81 -6.54
CA LEU A 19 4.42 -7.12 -5.34
C LEU A 19 5.11 -6.44 -4.16
N PRO A 20 4.35 -5.89 -3.20
CA PRO A 20 4.92 -5.24 -2.03
C PRO A 20 5.63 -6.27 -1.14
N SER A 21 6.83 -5.91 -0.68
CA SER A 21 7.56 -6.61 0.38
C SER A 21 7.05 -6.18 1.77
N LEU A 22 7.54 -6.85 2.82
CA LEU A 22 7.26 -6.43 4.20
C LEU A 22 7.78 -5.01 4.48
N GLN A 23 8.95 -4.66 3.94
CA GLN A 23 9.52 -3.33 4.09
C GLN A 23 8.65 -2.26 3.41
N ASP A 24 8.06 -2.60 2.25
CA ASP A 24 7.18 -1.68 1.52
C ASP A 24 5.86 -1.46 2.27
N ILE A 25 5.35 -2.50 2.94
CA ILE A 25 4.18 -2.44 3.82
C ILE A 25 4.47 -1.54 5.04
N ASP A 26 5.62 -1.73 5.69
CA ASP A 26 6.04 -0.91 6.84
C ASP A 26 6.20 0.57 6.43
N ALA A 27 6.86 0.82 5.29
CA ALA A 27 7.00 2.17 4.74
C ALA A 27 5.64 2.80 4.39
N GLN A 28 4.72 2.03 3.81
CA GLN A 28 3.37 2.51 3.51
C GLN A 28 2.62 2.91 4.78
N MET A 29 2.73 2.14 5.86
CA MET A 29 2.11 2.47 7.14
C MET A 29 2.66 3.79 7.70
N ASP A 30 3.98 3.96 7.67
CA ASP A 30 4.65 5.20 8.08
C ASP A 30 4.19 6.42 7.25
N TYR A 31 4.06 6.26 5.93
CA TYR A 31 3.61 7.35 5.06
C TYR A 31 2.13 7.68 5.26
N GLN A 32 1.28 6.69 5.50
CA GLN A 32 -0.12 6.92 5.88
C GLN A 32 -0.24 7.75 7.17
N LEU A 33 0.59 7.46 8.19
CA LEU A 33 0.62 8.23 9.43
C LEU A 33 1.17 9.65 9.22
N LYS A 34 2.22 9.81 8.41
CA LYS A 34 2.81 11.13 8.12
C LYS A 34 1.88 12.03 7.30
N LEU A 35 1.07 11.43 6.42
CA LEU A 35 0.09 12.13 5.60
C LEU A 35 -1.27 12.30 6.30
N GLN A 36 -1.46 11.73 7.49
CA GLN A 36 -2.65 11.95 8.30
C GLN A 36 -2.78 13.44 8.60
N GLY A 37 -3.82 14.06 8.04
CA GLY A 37 -4.11 15.47 8.28
C GLY A 37 -4.57 15.73 9.71
N SER A 38 -4.67 17.00 10.09
CA SER A 38 -5.12 17.46 11.41
C SER A 38 -6.49 16.95 11.86
N ASN A 39 -7.31 16.45 10.93
CA ASN A 39 -8.72 16.14 11.17
C ASN A 39 -8.97 14.64 11.39
N ASN A 40 -7.93 13.82 11.59
CA ASN A 40 -8.04 12.35 11.62
C ASN A 40 -8.73 11.74 10.39
N SER A 41 -8.92 12.53 9.33
CA SER A 41 -9.45 12.09 8.05
C SER A 41 -8.33 11.38 7.30
N PHE A 42 -8.60 10.17 6.81
CA PHE A 42 -7.68 9.47 5.91
C PHE A 42 -7.41 10.33 4.68
N GLN A 43 -6.20 10.90 4.60
CA GLN A 43 -5.70 11.46 3.35
C GLN A 43 -5.26 10.30 2.46
N PRO A 44 -5.48 10.36 1.14
CA PRO A 44 -5.05 9.32 0.24
C PRO A 44 -3.51 9.20 0.29
N CYS A 45 -3.02 8.00 0.58
CA CYS A 45 -1.62 7.61 0.46
C CYS A 45 -1.57 6.35 -0.39
N LEU A 46 -1.40 6.50 -1.70
CA LEU A 46 -1.30 5.38 -2.64
C LEU A 46 0.17 4.94 -2.77
N ALA A 47 0.44 3.63 -2.62
CA ALA A 47 1.75 3.07 -2.90
C ALA A 47 1.74 2.29 -4.23
N LEU A 48 2.79 2.43 -5.03
CA LEU A 48 2.96 1.70 -6.29
C LEU A 48 4.32 0.97 -6.33
N ILE A 49 4.30 -0.30 -6.70
CA ILE A 49 5.51 -1.06 -7.05
C ILE A 49 5.59 -1.21 -8.56
N CYS A 50 6.72 -0.82 -9.16
CA CYS A 50 7.01 -1.05 -10.57
C CYS A 50 8.02 -2.19 -10.74
N GLY A 51 7.67 -3.23 -11.50
CA GLY A 51 8.56 -4.31 -11.91
C GLY A 51 8.91 -4.21 -13.39
N PRO A 52 9.91 -3.40 -13.79
CA PRO A 52 10.19 -3.09 -15.19
C PRO A 52 10.91 -4.20 -15.96
N TYR A 53 11.74 -5.01 -15.30
CA TYR A 53 12.58 -6.03 -15.95
C TYR A 53 12.37 -7.43 -15.36
N TYR A 54 11.23 -7.65 -14.71
CA TYR A 54 10.91 -8.97 -14.18
C TYR A 54 10.72 -9.97 -15.32
N HIS A 55 11.51 -11.05 -15.32
CA HIS A 55 11.51 -12.06 -16.38
C HIS A 55 10.15 -12.76 -16.59
N GLY A 56 9.25 -12.72 -15.60
CA GLY A 56 7.88 -13.22 -15.74
C GLY A 56 6.87 -12.20 -16.28
N ASN A 57 7.32 -11.06 -16.81
CA ASN A 57 6.46 -10.14 -17.57
C ASN A 57 6.27 -10.63 -19.01
N GLN A 58 5.12 -10.29 -19.61
CA GLN A 58 4.89 -10.58 -21.02
C GLN A 58 5.55 -9.48 -21.85
N GLY A 59 6.57 -9.85 -22.62
CA GLY A 59 7.30 -8.90 -23.47
C GLY A 59 8.05 -7.84 -22.67
N SER A 60 8.09 -6.61 -23.22
CA SER A 60 8.83 -5.47 -22.66
C SER A 60 7.98 -4.57 -21.74
N GLU A 61 6.84 -5.07 -21.28
CA GLU A 61 5.93 -4.28 -20.45
C GLU A 61 6.37 -4.29 -18.98
N SER A 62 6.31 -3.12 -18.34
CA SER A 62 6.46 -3.01 -16.90
C SER A 62 5.17 -3.41 -16.22
N LYS A 63 5.25 -4.21 -15.15
CA LYS A 63 4.10 -4.43 -14.27
C LYS A 63 4.07 -3.36 -13.19
N ILE A 64 2.93 -2.72 -13.00
CA ILE A 64 2.70 -1.75 -11.94
C ILE A 64 1.63 -2.32 -11.02
N SER A 65 1.92 -2.34 -9.73
CA SER A 65 1.03 -2.90 -8.71
C SER A 65 0.72 -1.85 -7.65
N PRO A 66 -0.52 -1.33 -7.60
CA PRO A 66 -0.96 -0.47 -6.53
C PRO A 66 -1.27 -1.28 -5.27
N PHE A 67 -0.93 -0.72 -4.11
CA PHE A 67 -1.33 -1.26 -2.82
C PHE A 67 -1.59 -0.16 -1.78
N TRP A 68 -2.35 -0.52 -0.76
CA TRP A 68 -2.62 0.30 0.42
C TRP A 68 -2.72 -0.62 1.64
N VAL A 69 -2.51 -0.07 2.84
CA VAL A 69 -2.60 -0.84 4.08
C VAL A 69 -3.83 -0.36 4.84
N MET A 70 -4.86 -1.21 4.92
CA MET A 70 -5.99 -0.93 5.81
C MET A 70 -5.53 -0.98 7.27
N PRO A 71 -5.82 0.05 8.09
CA PRO A 71 -5.73 -0.10 9.53
C PRO A 71 -6.59 -1.30 9.96
N PRO A 72 -6.21 -2.02 11.03
CA PRO A 72 -7.09 -3.00 11.64
C PRO A 72 -8.45 -2.32 11.90
N PRO A 73 -9.59 -3.00 11.64
CA PRO A 73 -10.88 -2.52 12.11
C PRO A 73 -10.75 -2.22 13.60
N GLU A 74 -11.32 -1.10 14.06
CA GLU A 74 -11.47 -0.86 15.49
C GLU A 74 -12.34 -1.98 16.05
N VAL A 75 -11.70 -3.01 16.58
CA VAL A 75 -12.39 -4.07 17.30
C VAL A 75 -12.87 -3.42 18.58
N SER A 76 -14.16 -3.09 18.63
CA SER A 76 -14.81 -2.67 19.85
C SER A 76 -14.49 -3.71 20.90
N CYS A 77 -13.68 -3.36 21.91
CA CYS A 77 -13.45 -4.20 23.09
C CYS A 77 -14.78 -4.39 23.82
N GLY A 78 -15.56 -5.36 23.36
CA GLY A 78 -16.83 -5.78 23.92
C GLY A 78 -16.90 -7.29 23.80
N GLY A 79 -16.38 -7.97 24.83
CA GLY A 79 -16.74 -9.33 25.23
C GLY A 79 -16.52 -10.48 24.23
N GLY A 80 -15.52 -11.31 24.52
CA GLY A 80 -15.48 -12.72 24.10
C GLY A 80 -15.07 -12.97 22.64
N ASP A 81 -14.02 -13.76 22.47
CA ASP A 81 -13.46 -14.27 21.22
C ASP A 81 -12.67 -13.26 20.37
N GLY A 82 -11.34 -13.42 20.43
CA GLY A 82 -10.36 -12.49 19.88
C GLY A 82 -10.38 -12.40 18.35
N PRO A 83 -10.17 -11.21 17.76
CA PRO A 83 -10.12 -11.04 16.32
C PRO A 83 -8.72 -11.42 15.81
N THR A 84 -8.66 -12.44 14.97
CA THR A 84 -7.47 -12.69 14.14
C THR A 84 -7.32 -11.52 13.15
N PRO A 85 -6.12 -10.89 13.01
CA PRO A 85 -5.94 -9.85 12.02
C PRO A 85 -6.03 -10.46 10.62
N CYS A 86 -7.03 -10.04 9.84
CA CYS A 86 -7.14 -10.43 8.44
C CYS A 86 -5.98 -9.81 7.65
N LYS A 87 -4.93 -10.58 7.38
CA LYS A 87 -3.79 -10.19 6.53
C LYS A 87 -4.13 -10.06 5.04
N SER A 88 -5.41 -10.02 4.67
CA SER A 88 -5.86 -10.13 3.27
C SER A 88 -6.55 -8.85 2.80
N CYS A 89 -5.82 -7.75 2.72
CA CYS A 89 -6.28 -6.55 2.02
C CYS A 89 -5.18 -6.05 1.09
N ALA A 90 -4.80 -6.90 0.13
CA ALA A 90 -3.90 -6.55 -0.97
C ALA A 90 -4.40 -7.13 -2.30
N HIS A 91 -5.72 -7.13 -2.52
CA HIS A 91 -6.26 -7.45 -3.83
C HIS A 91 -7.40 -6.50 -4.18
N TRP A 92 -7.08 -5.45 -4.91
CA TRP A 92 -8.06 -4.80 -5.77
C TRP A 92 -8.14 -5.65 -7.04
N PRO A 93 -9.34 -6.11 -7.45
CA PRO A 93 -9.48 -6.57 -8.82
C PRO A 93 -9.36 -5.33 -9.70
N LEU A 94 -8.49 -5.41 -10.72
CA LEU A 94 -8.64 -4.57 -11.90
C LEU A 94 -9.92 -4.97 -12.65
#